data_AF-A0A7C2TXP7-F1
#
_entry.id   AF-A0A7C2TXP7-F1
#
_cell.length_a   1.000
_cell.length_b   1.000
_cell.length_c   1.000
_cell.angle_alpha   90.00
_cell.angle_beta   90.00
_cell.angle_gamma   90.00
#
_symmetry.space_group_name_H-M   'P 1'
#
loop_
_entity.id
_entity.type
_entity.pdbx_description
1 polymer ?
#
loop_
_entity_poly.entity_id
_entity_poly.type
_entity_poly.pdbx_seq_one_letter_code
_entity_poly.pdbx_strand_id
1 'polypeptide(L)'
;MKKYFLLMALGMACGVELFAQTLTSTSNFVLNVDYARFRNNDQSGYLEVYYGFYPHLLTYRLSDGVYRAGVKLRTRVWNKATQVVAQQVLLPLAITDTSSASYRFPFITQAGYMIPFGEYILEVLAVDSLNSSRRDSISLPIKFQPYPETISLSDVELCSKVVASSKKDDAFFKNSLEVVPNPALVFGVATHPMLFNYVELYNLDPAATYTAKRQLVAPDGKVVKESSQPRQYGMKNGIEASSMNVTAVVPGKYAFRLLLLDESGRELGRSEKTVFIYNPHLQAPASGPAASPFQATQLAGLSDAELTKEFQQVQYLATSDETKMFAQLTSETGKREFLANFWSQVELGRFDRPPVKRAEYLRRVAAVNQNFTVLGREGWRTDRGRIYLLYGDPDQIDRFPGETESKPYQIWRYFSIERGVEFVFIDRWGDSNFYLVHSTKRGELQDDAWQRFLQ
;
A
#
# COMPACT_ATOMS: atom_id res chain seq x y z
N MET A 1 -7.14 55.23 -67.04
CA MET A 1 -7.90 54.04 -67.49
C MET A 1 -7.64 52.91 -66.50
N LYS A 2 -8.71 52.28 -66.01
CA LYS A 2 -8.70 51.17 -65.02
C LYS A 2 -7.68 50.08 -65.37
N LYS A 3 -7.08 49.47 -64.34
CA LYS A 3 -6.95 48.02 -64.22
C LYS A 3 -6.69 47.64 -62.76
N TYR A 4 -7.71 47.00 -62.18
CA TYR A 4 -7.66 46.30 -60.91
C TYR A 4 -6.73 45.10 -61.05
N PHE A 5 -5.84 44.88 -60.08
CA PHE A 5 -5.24 43.56 -59.84
C PHE A 5 -5.76 43.06 -58.50
N LEU A 6 -6.63 42.06 -58.59
CA LEU A 6 -7.12 41.25 -57.49
C LEU A 6 -5.95 40.36 -57.04
N LEU A 7 -5.38 40.59 -55.86
CA LEU A 7 -4.49 39.62 -55.21
C LEU A 7 -5.35 38.73 -54.31
N MET A 8 -5.61 37.51 -54.79
CA MET A 8 -6.26 36.45 -54.04
C MET A 8 -5.22 35.86 -53.07
N ALA A 9 -5.23 36.32 -51.82
CA ALA A 9 -4.44 35.70 -50.76
C ALA A 9 -5.15 34.41 -50.34
N LEU A 10 -4.62 33.27 -50.79
CA LEU A 10 -5.04 31.94 -50.34
C LEU A 10 -4.56 31.77 -48.90
N GLY A 11 -5.41 32.12 -47.94
CA GLY A 11 -5.18 31.83 -46.53
C GLY A 11 -5.29 30.33 -46.30
N MET A 12 -4.17 29.60 -46.30
CA MET A 12 -4.10 28.30 -45.63
C MET A 12 -4.27 28.54 -44.14
N ALA A 13 -5.51 28.48 -43.66
CA ALA A 13 -5.79 28.22 -42.27
C ALA A 13 -5.37 26.77 -41.99
N CYS A 14 -4.08 26.56 -41.68
CA CYS A 14 -3.66 25.38 -40.94
C CYS A 14 -4.33 25.47 -39.57
N GLY A 15 -5.54 24.92 -39.46
CA GLY A 15 -6.11 24.56 -38.17
C GLY A 15 -5.18 23.52 -37.55
N VAL A 16 -4.26 23.98 -36.71
CA VAL A 16 -3.57 23.09 -35.79
C VAL A 16 -4.64 22.62 -34.84
N GLU A 17 -5.19 21.43 -35.06
CA GLU A 17 -5.95 20.74 -34.03
C GLU A 17 -4.99 20.59 -32.83
N LEU A 18 -5.16 21.47 -31.84
CA LEU A 18 -4.50 21.36 -30.55
C LEU A 18 -4.98 20.05 -29.93
N PHE A 19 -4.20 18.97 -30.13
CA PHE A 19 -4.44 17.71 -29.46
C PHE A 19 -4.58 17.97 -27.97
N ALA A 20 -5.72 17.54 -27.39
CA ALA A 20 -5.99 17.72 -25.97
C ALA A 20 -4.80 17.18 -25.14
N GLN A 21 -4.13 18.08 -24.44
CA GLN A 21 -2.94 17.73 -23.68
C GLN A 21 -3.34 16.75 -22.57
N THR A 22 -2.74 15.56 -22.62
CA THR A 22 -2.93 14.53 -21.60
C THR A 22 -1.71 14.51 -20.68
N LEU A 23 -1.92 14.68 -19.39
CA LEU A 23 -0.88 14.64 -18.37
C LEU A 23 -1.03 13.33 -17.60
N THR A 24 -0.01 12.47 -17.66
CA THR A 24 -0.01 11.19 -16.94
C THR A 24 1.11 11.20 -15.91
N SER A 25 0.81 10.80 -14.68
CA SER A 25 1.82 10.65 -13.64
C SER A 25 2.78 9.50 -13.96
N THR A 26 4.08 9.70 -13.72
CA THR A 26 5.12 8.67 -13.87
C THR A 26 5.14 7.69 -12.70
N SER A 27 4.58 8.08 -11.56
CA SER A 27 4.40 7.22 -10.39
C SER A 27 3.25 6.24 -10.59
N ASN A 28 3.25 5.14 -9.86
CA ASN A 28 2.15 4.17 -9.89
C ASN A 28 0.85 4.78 -9.34
N PHE A 29 -0.28 4.35 -9.88
CA PHE A 29 -1.58 4.62 -9.28
C PHE A 29 -1.72 3.82 -7.98
N VAL A 30 -2.25 4.44 -6.93
CA VAL A 30 -2.35 3.84 -5.59
C VAL A 30 -3.79 3.99 -5.08
N LEU A 31 -4.36 2.87 -4.67
CA LEU A 31 -5.65 2.79 -3.97
C LEU A 31 -5.42 2.38 -2.51
N ASN A 32 -5.89 3.20 -1.59
CA ASN A 32 -6.01 2.85 -0.19
C ASN A 32 -7.45 2.42 0.11
N VAL A 33 -7.62 1.32 0.83
CA VAL A 33 -8.93 0.82 1.27
C VAL A 33 -8.84 0.37 2.72
N ASP A 34 -9.81 0.77 3.51
CA ASP A 34 -10.11 0.22 4.83
C ASP A 34 -11.62 -0.01 4.94
N TYR A 35 -12.06 -0.73 5.97
CA TYR A 35 -13.48 -0.93 6.24
C TYR A 35 -13.76 -1.04 7.74
N ALA A 36 -15.01 -0.80 8.13
CA ALA A 36 -15.51 -1.11 9.47
C ALA A 36 -16.90 -1.77 9.39
N ARG A 37 -17.17 -2.65 10.34
CA ARG A 37 -18.45 -3.35 10.48
C ARG A 37 -19.23 -2.81 11.68
N PHE A 38 -20.49 -2.50 11.44
CA PHE A 38 -21.44 -1.98 12.42
C PHE A 38 -22.69 -2.87 12.50
N ARG A 39 -23.38 -2.80 13.63
CA ARG A 39 -24.64 -3.54 13.82
C ARG A 39 -25.73 -2.94 12.94
N ASN A 40 -26.48 -3.81 12.26
CA ASN A 40 -27.66 -3.42 11.49
C ASN A 40 -28.93 -4.03 12.09
N ASN A 41 -29.15 -5.34 11.87
CA ASN A 41 -30.32 -6.06 12.35
C ASN A 41 -30.01 -7.55 12.59
N ASP A 42 -31.02 -8.35 12.90
CA ASP A 42 -30.88 -9.77 13.27
C ASP A 42 -30.57 -10.71 12.08
N GLN A 43 -30.42 -10.17 10.87
CA GLN A 43 -30.14 -10.94 9.66
C GLN A 43 -28.87 -10.48 8.92
N SER A 44 -28.37 -9.28 9.24
CA SER A 44 -27.28 -8.64 8.51
C SER A 44 -26.45 -7.71 9.41
N GLY A 45 -25.20 -7.50 9.03
CA GLY A 45 -24.41 -6.37 9.50
C GLY A 45 -24.34 -5.26 8.46
N TYR A 46 -23.83 -4.10 8.87
CA TYR A 46 -23.55 -2.97 7.99
C TYR A 46 -22.04 -2.88 7.74
N LEU A 47 -21.64 -2.95 6.48
CA LEU A 47 -20.26 -2.77 6.03
C LEU A 47 -20.09 -1.34 5.53
N GLU A 48 -19.18 -0.59 6.13
CA GLU A 48 -18.72 0.68 5.58
C GLU A 48 -17.34 0.47 4.97
N VAL A 49 -17.18 0.80 3.69
CA VAL A 49 -15.91 0.70 2.96
C VAL A 49 -15.42 2.09 2.64
N TYR A 50 -14.15 2.35 2.97
CA TYR A 50 -13.49 3.64 2.81
C TYR A 50 -12.48 3.55 1.69
N TYR A 51 -12.49 4.54 0.81
CA TYR A 51 -11.62 4.59 -0.36
C TYR A 51 -10.79 5.85 -0.35
N GLY A 52 -9.49 5.72 -0.61
CA GLY A 52 -8.57 6.83 -0.75
C GLY A 52 -7.68 6.68 -1.97
N PHE A 53 -7.55 7.72 -2.77
CA PHE A 53 -6.60 7.77 -3.88
C PHE A 53 -6.03 9.19 -4.02
N TYR A 54 -4.90 9.32 -4.71
CA TYR A 54 -4.21 10.61 -4.80
C TYR A 54 -4.44 11.26 -6.16
N PRO A 55 -5.03 12.47 -6.23
CA PRO A 55 -5.29 13.16 -7.49
C PRO A 55 -4.04 13.31 -8.36
N HIS A 56 -2.86 13.54 -7.78
CA HIS A 56 -1.59 13.67 -8.51
C HIS A 56 -1.06 12.38 -9.16
N LEU A 57 -1.68 11.23 -8.89
CA LEU A 57 -1.37 9.96 -9.52
C LEU A 57 -2.32 9.63 -10.68
N LEU A 58 -3.27 10.51 -11.01
CA LEU A 58 -4.21 10.30 -12.10
C LEU A 58 -3.67 10.81 -13.44
N THR A 59 -4.29 10.32 -14.49
CA THR A 59 -4.20 10.84 -15.85
C THR A 59 -5.24 11.94 -16.02
N TYR A 60 -4.81 13.11 -16.46
CA TYR A 60 -5.69 14.25 -16.73
C TYR A 60 -5.73 14.56 -18.22
N ARG A 61 -6.89 14.99 -18.69
CA ARG A 61 -7.06 15.61 -20.00
C ARG A 61 -7.49 17.05 -19.82
N LEU A 62 -6.78 17.98 -20.46
CA LEU A 62 -7.19 19.39 -20.50
C LEU A 62 -8.37 19.54 -21.48
N SER A 63 -9.49 20.10 -21.00
CA SER A 63 -10.66 20.48 -21.81
C SER A 63 -11.24 21.78 -21.25
N ASP A 64 -11.44 22.78 -22.11
CA ASP A 64 -12.06 24.07 -21.75
C ASP A 64 -11.35 24.78 -20.58
N GLY A 65 -10.02 24.69 -20.51
CA GLY A 65 -9.22 25.27 -19.43
C GLY A 65 -9.29 24.52 -18.10
N VAL A 66 -9.94 23.35 -18.04
CA VAL A 66 -10.06 22.51 -16.85
C VAL A 66 -9.42 21.15 -17.10
N TYR A 67 -8.57 20.71 -16.18
CA TYR A 67 -8.04 19.35 -16.20
C TYR A 67 -9.07 18.39 -15.60
N ARG A 68 -9.51 17.43 -16.40
CA ARG A 68 -10.50 16.42 -16.00
C ARG A 68 -9.85 15.05 -15.90
N ALA A 69 -10.20 14.33 -14.85
CA ALA A 69 -9.81 12.95 -14.58
C ALA A 69 -10.97 12.21 -13.90
N GLY A 70 -10.70 10.97 -13.50
CA GLY A 70 -11.64 10.23 -12.68
C GLY A 70 -11.15 8.83 -12.39
N VAL A 71 -11.81 8.19 -11.43
CA VAL A 71 -11.54 6.81 -11.01
C VAL A 71 -12.80 5.98 -11.19
N LYS A 72 -12.68 4.88 -11.93
CA LYS A 72 -13.72 3.84 -12.01
C LYS A 72 -13.48 2.88 -10.85
N LEU A 73 -14.34 2.94 -9.85
CA LEU A 73 -14.29 2.12 -8.65
C LEU A 73 -15.29 0.97 -8.77
N ARG A 74 -14.81 -0.27 -8.63
CA ARG A 74 -15.64 -1.48 -8.57
C ARG A 74 -15.49 -2.12 -7.20
N THR A 75 -16.59 -2.36 -6.51
CA THR A 75 -16.62 -3.06 -5.21
C THR A 75 -17.47 -4.32 -5.35
N ARG A 76 -16.92 -5.45 -4.92
CA ARG A 76 -17.61 -6.73 -4.84
C ARG A 76 -17.50 -7.29 -3.43
N VAL A 77 -18.60 -7.83 -2.93
CA VAL A 77 -18.62 -8.66 -1.73
C VAL A 77 -19.25 -9.97 -2.13
N TRP A 78 -18.50 -11.06 -2.02
CA TRP A 78 -18.90 -12.33 -2.59
C TRP A 78 -18.30 -13.51 -1.83
N ASN A 79 -18.92 -14.68 -1.97
CA ASN A 79 -18.37 -15.96 -1.54
C ASN A 79 -18.59 -17.00 -2.66
N LYS A 80 -18.27 -18.28 -2.40
CA LYS A 80 -18.40 -19.33 -3.42
C LYS A 80 -19.83 -19.55 -3.91
N ALA A 81 -20.84 -19.18 -3.13
CA ALA A 81 -22.25 -19.44 -3.42
C ALA A 81 -22.97 -18.21 -3.99
N THR A 82 -22.66 -17.01 -3.50
CA THR A 82 -23.39 -15.78 -3.82
C THR A 82 -22.48 -14.57 -3.92
N GLN A 83 -22.88 -13.62 -4.76
CA GLN A 83 -22.32 -12.27 -4.78
C GLN A 83 -23.37 -11.32 -4.22
N VAL A 84 -23.11 -10.76 -3.04
CA VAL A 84 -24.05 -9.90 -2.30
C VAL A 84 -23.85 -8.41 -2.61
N VAL A 85 -22.68 -8.02 -3.10
CA VAL A 85 -22.41 -6.66 -3.60
C VAL A 85 -21.71 -6.74 -4.96
N ALA A 86 -22.15 -5.91 -5.90
CA ALA A 86 -21.62 -5.80 -7.26
C ALA A 86 -21.79 -4.36 -7.77
N GLN A 87 -21.06 -3.41 -7.19
CA GLN A 87 -21.22 -1.99 -7.51
C GLN A 87 -20.05 -1.47 -8.36
N GLN A 88 -20.37 -0.58 -9.30
CA GLN A 88 -19.39 0.19 -10.06
C GLN A 88 -19.80 1.66 -10.08
N VAL A 89 -18.86 2.54 -9.72
CA VAL A 89 -19.07 4.00 -9.67
C VAL A 89 -17.93 4.69 -10.40
N LEU A 90 -18.25 5.74 -11.15
CA LEU A 90 -17.27 6.68 -11.67
C LEU A 90 -17.18 7.87 -10.70
N LEU A 91 -16.00 8.13 -10.18
CA LEU A 91 -15.68 9.29 -9.36
C LEU A 91 -14.98 10.34 -10.24
N PRO A 92 -15.69 11.35 -10.76
CA PRO A 92 -15.09 12.38 -11.60
C PRO A 92 -14.26 13.36 -10.75
N LEU A 93 -13.13 13.83 -11.31
CA LEU A 93 -12.34 14.92 -10.76
C LEU A 93 -12.16 16.02 -11.80
N ALA A 94 -12.28 17.26 -11.35
CA ALA A 94 -12.00 18.44 -12.14
C ALA A 94 -11.12 19.38 -11.31
N ILE A 95 -9.96 19.75 -11.84
CA ILE A 95 -9.04 20.69 -11.22
C ILE A 95 -8.68 21.79 -12.21
N THR A 96 -8.62 23.02 -11.72
CA THR A 96 -8.19 24.18 -12.50
C THR A 96 -6.69 24.45 -12.36
N ASP A 97 -6.06 23.94 -11.31
CA ASP A 97 -4.65 24.16 -11.00
C ASP A 97 -3.98 22.91 -10.40
N THR A 98 -3.07 22.30 -11.17
CA THR A 98 -2.27 21.13 -10.77
C THR A 98 -1.15 21.46 -9.77
N SER A 99 -0.88 22.73 -9.51
CA SER A 99 0.11 23.18 -8.51
C SER A 99 -0.49 23.38 -7.12
N SER A 100 -1.82 23.38 -7.00
CA SER A 100 -2.54 23.56 -5.74
C SER A 100 -2.19 22.48 -4.70
N ALA A 101 -2.13 22.88 -3.43
CA ALA A 101 -1.81 21.95 -2.34
C ALA A 101 -2.87 20.84 -2.18
N SER A 102 -4.15 21.12 -2.47
CA SER A 102 -5.27 20.17 -2.48
C SER A 102 -5.03 18.99 -3.42
N TYR A 103 -4.29 19.19 -4.51
CA TYR A 103 -3.92 18.15 -5.48
C TYR A 103 -3.02 17.04 -4.90
N ARG A 104 -2.31 17.35 -3.81
CA ARG A 104 -1.39 16.43 -3.14
C ARG A 104 -2.05 15.63 -2.02
N PHE A 105 -3.21 16.07 -1.52
CA PHE A 105 -3.96 15.35 -0.50
C PHE A 105 -4.79 14.22 -1.12
N PRO A 106 -5.02 13.13 -0.37
CA PRO A 106 -5.86 12.05 -0.87
C PRO A 106 -7.31 12.52 -1.02
N PHE A 107 -7.94 12.15 -2.13
CA PHE A 107 -9.39 12.18 -2.26
C PHE A 107 -9.96 10.99 -1.49
N ILE A 108 -10.86 11.28 -0.54
CA ILE A 108 -11.49 10.28 0.32
C ILE A 108 -12.98 10.20 0.01
N THR A 109 -13.53 8.99 -0.06
CA THR A 109 -14.97 8.73 -0.17
C THR A 109 -15.33 7.41 0.50
N GLN A 110 -16.62 7.10 0.63
CA GLN A 110 -17.10 5.89 1.28
C GLN A 110 -18.40 5.36 0.69
N ALA A 111 -18.66 4.08 0.94
CA ALA A 111 -19.91 3.42 0.59
C ALA A 111 -20.33 2.43 1.68
N GLY A 112 -21.64 2.36 1.93
CA GLY A 112 -22.26 1.49 2.92
C GLY A 112 -23.06 0.35 2.29
N TYR A 113 -22.98 -0.85 2.88
CA TYR A 113 -23.65 -2.05 2.37
C TYR A 113 -24.27 -2.86 3.50
N MET A 114 -25.49 -3.36 3.32
CA MET A 114 -26.08 -4.35 4.23
C MET A 114 -25.66 -5.75 3.80
N ILE A 115 -24.92 -6.46 4.64
CA ILE A 115 -24.33 -7.76 4.33
C ILE A 115 -24.95 -8.83 5.23
N PRO A 116 -25.62 -9.86 4.65
CA PRO A 116 -26.13 -10.99 5.44
C PRO A 116 -25.02 -11.69 6.21
N PHE A 117 -25.33 -12.30 7.36
CA PHE A 117 -24.33 -13.05 8.13
C PHE A 117 -23.68 -14.17 7.30
N GLY A 118 -22.36 -14.34 7.45
CA GLY A 118 -21.58 -15.26 6.64
C GLY A 118 -20.12 -14.82 6.50
N GLU A 119 -19.36 -15.60 5.72
CA GLU A 119 -17.98 -15.32 5.36
C GLU A 119 -17.90 -14.94 3.88
N TYR A 120 -17.18 -13.85 3.58
CA TYR A 120 -17.10 -13.25 2.26
C TYR A 120 -15.69 -12.76 1.97
N ILE A 121 -15.44 -12.44 0.70
CA ILE A 121 -14.30 -11.67 0.22
C ILE A 121 -14.81 -10.29 -0.21
N LEU A 122 -14.25 -9.24 0.38
CA LEU A 122 -14.33 -7.87 -0.13
C LEU A 122 -13.24 -7.70 -1.20
N GLU A 123 -13.64 -7.42 -2.42
CA GLU A 123 -12.74 -7.03 -3.51
C GLU A 123 -13.05 -5.60 -3.95
N VAL A 124 -12.02 -4.77 -4.01
CA VAL A 124 -12.12 -3.43 -4.57
C VAL A 124 -11.09 -3.28 -5.67
N LEU A 125 -11.53 -2.80 -6.82
CA LEU A 125 -10.68 -2.45 -7.97
C LEU A 125 -10.90 -0.97 -8.30
N ALA A 126 -9.84 -0.20 -8.37
CA ALA A 126 -9.86 1.16 -8.87
C ALA A 126 -9.04 1.25 -10.16
N VAL A 127 -9.62 1.87 -11.18
CA VAL A 127 -9.00 2.04 -12.50
C VAL A 127 -9.08 3.51 -12.88
N ASP A 128 -7.97 4.08 -13.33
CA ASP A 128 -7.94 5.41 -13.92
C ASP A 128 -8.89 5.48 -15.12
N SER A 129 -9.76 6.48 -15.14
CA SER A 129 -10.81 6.61 -16.16
C SER A 129 -10.28 6.88 -17.58
N LEU A 130 -9.08 7.44 -17.70
CA LEU A 130 -8.43 7.80 -18.97
C LEU A 130 -7.29 6.85 -19.36
N ASN A 131 -6.81 6.01 -18.44
CA ASN A 131 -5.76 5.03 -18.72
C ASN A 131 -5.96 3.71 -17.96
N SER A 132 -6.56 2.70 -18.60
CA SER A 132 -6.94 1.44 -17.95
C SER A 132 -5.77 0.54 -17.49
N SER A 133 -4.54 0.80 -17.93
CA SER A 133 -3.37 0.09 -17.40
C SER A 133 -3.00 0.58 -15.98
N ARG A 134 -3.40 1.81 -15.63
CA ARG A 134 -3.23 2.39 -14.30
C ARG A 134 -4.39 1.98 -13.41
N ARG A 135 -4.16 0.94 -12.62
CA ARG A 135 -5.15 0.35 -11.73
C ARG A 135 -4.48 -0.22 -10.48
N ASP A 136 -5.26 -0.31 -9.42
CA ASP A 136 -4.85 -0.94 -8.18
C ASP A 136 -6.07 -1.66 -7.57
N SER A 137 -5.82 -2.70 -6.78
CA SER A 137 -6.87 -3.53 -6.24
C SER A 137 -6.49 -4.17 -4.92
N ILE A 138 -7.49 -4.40 -4.08
CA ILE A 138 -7.36 -5.10 -2.81
C ILE A 138 -8.39 -6.23 -2.73
N SER A 139 -8.03 -7.29 -2.02
CA SER A 139 -8.91 -8.42 -1.73
C SER A 139 -8.73 -8.84 -0.27
N LEU A 140 -9.77 -8.69 0.54
CA LEU A 140 -9.73 -8.95 1.99
C LEU A 140 -10.84 -9.94 2.37
N PRO A 141 -10.56 -10.95 3.22
CA PRO A 141 -11.62 -11.73 3.83
C PRO A 141 -12.37 -10.86 4.86
N ILE A 142 -13.70 -10.97 4.86
CA ILE A 142 -14.59 -10.32 5.84
C ILE A 142 -15.59 -11.33 6.37
N LYS A 143 -15.98 -11.16 7.64
CA LYS A 143 -16.92 -12.05 8.32
C LYS A 143 -18.01 -11.25 9.00
N PHE A 144 -19.25 -11.67 8.84
CA PHE A 144 -20.42 -11.11 9.50
C PHE A 144 -21.05 -12.19 10.37
N GLN A 145 -21.27 -11.87 11.64
CA GLN A 145 -21.91 -12.74 12.61
C GLN A 145 -23.00 -11.97 13.35
N PRO A 146 -24.02 -12.66 13.89
CA PRO A 146 -24.96 -12.05 14.81
C PRO A 146 -24.23 -11.32 15.95
N TYR A 147 -24.69 -10.11 16.25
CA TYR A 147 -24.18 -9.37 17.39
C TYR A 147 -24.72 -10.00 18.68
N PRO A 148 -23.89 -10.16 19.72
CA PRO A 148 -24.35 -10.75 20.96
C PRO A 148 -25.33 -9.80 21.68
N GLU A 149 -26.17 -10.35 22.55
CA GLU A 149 -27.06 -9.57 23.44
C GLU A 149 -26.29 -8.95 24.62
N THR A 150 -25.03 -9.36 24.83
CA THR A 150 -24.13 -8.75 25.81
C THR A 150 -23.50 -7.47 25.27
N ILE A 151 -22.82 -6.73 26.15
CA ILE A 151 -22.01 -5.56 25.74
C ILE A 151 -21.06 -5.97 24.62
N SER A 152 -21.06 -5.18 23.54
CA SER A 152 -20.19 -5.41 22.37
C SER A 152 -19.85 -4.08 21.69
N LEU A 153 -18.81 -4.12 20.87
CA LEU A 153 -18.26 -2.97 20.16
C LEU A 153 -18.31 -3.23 18.65
N SER A 154 -18.51 -2.19 17.85
CA SER A 154 -18.22 -2.24 16.41
C SER A 154 -16.73 -2.43 16.15
N ASP A 155 -16.36 -2.61 14.88
CA ASP A 155 -14.96 -2.43 14.48
C ASP A 155 -14.50 -1.00 14.81
N VAL A 156 -13.19 -0.83 15.03
CA VAL A 156 -12.58 0.50 15.11
C VAL A 156 -12.50 1.10 13.72
N GLU A 157 -13.01 2.31 13.57
CA GLU A 157 -12.75 3.15 12.41
C GLU A 157 -11.69 4.19 12.76
N LEU A 158 -10.55 4.14 12.06
CA LEU A 158 -9.49 5.12 12.25
C LEU A 158 -9.65 6.27 11.26
N CYS A 159 -9.66 7.48 11.81
CA CYS A 159 -10.12 8.68 11.12
C CYS A 159 -9.02 9.73 11.06
N SER A 160 -9.02 10.51 9.98
CA SER A 160 -8.19 11.72 9.85
C SER A 160 -8.83 12.93 10.55
N LYS A 161 -10.16 12.92 10.71
CA LYS A 161 -10.93 13.97 11.37
C LYS A 161 -12.21 13.39 11.98
N VAL A 162 -12.52 13.79 13.22
CA VAL A 162 -13.84 13.59 13.84
C VAL A 162 -14.24 14.88 14.54
N VAL A 163 -15.34 15.49 14.11
CA VAL A 163 -15.85 16.76 14.65
C VAL A 163 -17.37 16.75 14.74
N ALA A 164 -17.95 17.57 15.60
CA ALA A 164 -19.40 17.74 15.63
C ALA A 164 -19.91 18.30 14.30
N SER A 165 -21.04 17.78 13.82
CA SER A 165 -21.68 18.22 12.58
C SER A 165 -23.19 18.12 12.67
N SER A 166 -23.87 18.90 11.86
CA SER A 166 -25.33 18.85 11.64
C SER A 166 -25.70 18.66 10.17
N LYS A 167 -24.70 18.48 9.28
CA LYS A 167 -24.85 18.36 7.84
C LYS A 167 -25.25 16.94 7.44
N LYS A 168 -26.54 16.62 7.53
CA LYS A 168 -27.06 15.25 7.29
C LYS A 168 -26.90 14.75 5.86
N ASP A 169 -26.64 15.64 4.92
CA ASP A 169 -26.40 15.38 3.50
C ASP A 169 -24.93 15.06 3.19
N ASP A 170 -24.01 15.30 4.13
CA ASP A 170 -22.59 14.95 3.99
C ASP A 170 -22.43 13.43 4.05
N ALA A 171 -21.68 12.86 3.10
CA ALA A 171 -21.41 11.43 3.06
C ALA A 171 -20.72 10.93 4.34
N PHE A 172 -19.97 11.78 5.05
CA PHE A 172 -19.26 11.48 6.29
C PHE A 172 -20.05 11.81 7.56
N PHE A 173 -21.30 12.23 7.44
CA PHE A 173 -22.14 12.50 8.60
C PHE A 173 -22.64 11.20 9.24
N LYS A 174 -22.32 10.99 10.52
CA LYS A 174 -22.96 9.95 11.34
C LYS A 174 -23.07 10.38 12.79
N ASN A 175 -24.24 10.12 13.38
CA ASN A 175 -24.54 10.38 14.79
C ASN A 175 -24.11 11.78 15.29
N SER A 176 -24.47 12.82 14.53
CA SER A 176 -24.13 14.23 14.82
C SER A 176 -22.63 14.55 14.76
N LEU A 177 -21.85 13.72 14.08
CA LEU A 177 -20.43 13.91 13.81
C LEU A 177 -20.18 13.92 12.30
N GLU A 178 -19.18 14.68 11.87
CA GLU A 178 -18.50 14.45 10.60
C GLU A 178 -17.27 13.57 10.92
N VAL A 179 -17.26 12.37 10.34
CA VAL A 179 -16.25 11.33 10.59
C VAL A 179 -15.57 11.02 9.26
N VAL A 180 -14.38 11.59 9.07
CA VAL A 180 -13.61 11.39 7.84
C VAL A 180 -12.59 10.28 8.06
N PRO A 181 -12.74 9.11 7.40
CA PRO A 181 -11.86 7.97 7.60
C PRO A 181 -10.44 8.26 7.10
N ASN A 182 -9.47 7.45 7.53
CA ASN A 182 -8.13 7.40 6.95
C ASN A 182 -7.87 6.01 6.37
N PRO A 183 -8.23 5.74 5.10
CA PRO A 183 -8.10 4.42 4.49
C PRO A 183 -6.65 3.92 4.39
N ALA A 184 -5.65 4.80 4.45
CA ALA A 184 -4.25 4.41 4.43
C ALA A 184 -3.79 3.83 5.77
N LEU A 185 -4.50 4.12 6.86
CA LEU A 185 -4.13 3.74 8.23
C LEU A 185 -2.73 4.19 8.65
N VAL A 186 -2.17 5.19 7.96
CA VAL A 186 -0.87 5.80 8.27
C VAL A 186 -1.10 7.14 8.97
N PHE A 187 -0.49 7.29 10.15
CA PHE A 187 -0.52 8.51 10.95
C PHE A 187 0.90 8.96 11.30
N GLY A 188 1.09 10.24 11.58
CA GLY A 188 2.42 10.78 11.85
C GLY A 188 2.52 12.28 11.65
N VAL A 189 3.66 12.85 12.04
CA VAL A 189 3.90 14.29 12.12
C VAL A 189 3.65 15.04 10.81
N ALA A 190 3.88 14.41 9.66
CA ALA A 190 3.81 15.07 8.36
C ALA A 190 2.40 15.13 7.75
N THR A 191 1.51 14.19 8.12
CA THR A 191 0.20 14.03 7.47
C THR A 191 -0.94 14.09 8.49
N HIS A 192 -0.94 13.18 9.45
CA HIS A 192 -1.99 13.04 10.46
C HIS A 192 -1.38 12.91 11.86
N PRO A 193 -0.99 14.03 12.52
CA PRO A 193 -0.37 13.99 13.85
C PRO A 193 -1.33 13.56 14.97
N MET A 194 -2.64 13.69 14.71
CA MET A 194 -3.72 13.22 15.56
C MET A 194 -4.37 12.01 14.91
N LEU A 195 -4.38 10.89 15.63
CA LEU A 195 -5.15 9.70 15.29
C LEU A 195 -6.53 9.85 15.93
N PHE A 196 -7.58 9.94 15.11
CA PHE A 196 -8.95 9.91 15.59
C PHE A 196 -9.52 8.50 15.46
N ASN A 197 -10.47 8.15 16.32
CA ASN A 197 -11.22 6.90 16.19
C ASN A 197 -12.72 7.15 16.35
N TYR A 198 -13.51 6.26 15.77
CA TYR A 198 -14.95 6.13 15.98
C TYR A 198 -15.30 4.66 16.24
N VAL A 199 -16.09 4.40 17.28
CA VAL A 199 -16.60 3.06 17.64
C VAL A 199 -18.02 3.20 18.17
N GLU A 200 -18.91 2.31 17.75
CA GLU A 200 -20.23 2.15 18.35
C GLU A 200 -20.20 1.10 19.46
N LEU A 201 -20.87 1.41 20.56
CA LEU A 201 -21.03 0.54 21.71
C LEU A 201 -22.48 0.06 21.78
N TYR A 202 -22.68 -1.21 22.05
CA TYR A 202 -24.00 -1.83 22.06
C TYR A 202 -24.31 -2.48 23.40
N ASN A 203 -25.60 -2.49 23.75
CA ASN A 203 -26.17 -3.19 24.91
C ASN A 203 -25.59 -2.71 26.26
N LEU A 204 -25.30 -1.42 26.35
CA LEU A 204 -24.89 -0.75 27.59
C LEU A 204 -26.05 -0.65 28.59
N ASP A 205 -25.71 -0.59 29.86
CA ASP A 205 -26.60 -0.12 30.93
C ASP A 205 -26.54 1.42 30.95
N PRO A 206 -27.67 2.12 30.68
CA PRO A 206 -27.73 3.58 30.70
C PRO A 206 -27.29 4.23 32.02
N ALA A 207 -27.46 3.53 33.16
CA ALA A 207 -27.15 4.05 34.48
C ALA A 207 -25.70 3.81 34.90
N ALA A 208 -25.02 2.81 34.33
CA ALA A 208 -23.68 2.41 34.73
C ALA A 208 -22.61 3.42 34.27
N THR A 209 -21.55 3.53 35.07
CA THR A 209 -20.32 4.21 34.65
C THR A 209 -19.34 3.19 34.10
N TYR A 210 -18.78 3.50 32.93
CA TYR A 210 -17.76 2.69 32.27
C TYR A 210 -16.44 3.42 32.24
N THR A 211 -15.36 2.70 31.96
CA THR A 211 -14.07 3.29 31.60
C THR A 211 -13.73 2.91 30.17
N ALA A 212 -13.59 3.91 29.30
CA ALA A 212 -13.17 3.71 27.92
C ALA A 212 -11.66 3.94 27.80
N LYS A 213 -10.90 2.83 27.70
CA LYS A 213 -9.44 2.83 27.64
C LYS A 213 -8.95 2.63 26.22
N ARG A 214 -8.10 3.54 25.73
CA ARG A 214 -7.44 3.46 24.41
C ARG A 214 -5.98 3.11 24.59
N GLN A 215 -5.47 2.24 23.75
CA GLN A 215 -4.07 1.85 23.75
C GLN A 215 -3.52 1.80 22.31
N LEU A 216 -2.27 2.24 22.14
CA LEU A 216 -1.43 1.81 21.03
C LEU A 216 -0.51 0.71 21.54
N VAL A 217 -0.61 -0.45 20.91
CA VAL A 217 0.08 -1.68 21.32
C VAL A 217 1.07 -2.06 20.23
N ALA A 218 2.33 -2.21 20.60
CA ALA A 218 3.40 -2.66 19.72
C ALA A 218 3.26 -4.16 19.40
N PRO A 219 3.96 -4.69 18.37
CA PRO A 219 3.87 -6.10 17.98
C PRO A 219 4.31 -7.08 19.07
N ASP A 220 5.18 -6.64 19.98
CA ASP A 220 5.62 -7.40 21.17
C ASP A 220 4.58 -7.42 22.31
N GLY A 221 3.42 -6.77 22.12
CA GLY A 221 2.36 -6.64 23.11
C GLY A 221 2.54 -5.47 24.07
N LYS A 222 3.64 -4.71 23.99
CA LYS A 222 3.89 -3.56 24.86
C LYS A 222 2.95 -2.41 24.51
N VAL A 223 2.30 -1.85 25.51
CA VAL A 223 1.53 -0.61 25.36
C VAL A 223 2.50 0.56 25.29
N VAL A 224 2.58 1.23 24.14
CA VAL A 224 3.48 2.38 23.92
C VAL A 224 2.83 3.72 24.21
N LYS A 225 1.50 3.76 24.18
CA LYS A 225 0.70 4.93 24.54
C LYS A 225 -0.67 4.49 24.98
N GLU A 226 -1.21 5.12 26.01
CA GLU A 226 -2.58 4.88 26.44
C GLU A 226 -3.26 6.14 26.97
N SER A 227 -4.59 6.09 26.99
CA SER A 227 -5.45 7.05 27.66
C SER A 227 -6.69 6.33 28.19
N SER A 228 -7.27 6.87 29.25
CA SER A 228 -8.45 6.28 29.89
C SER A 228 -9.38 7.38 30.35
N GLN A 229 -10.68 7.21 30.13
CA GLN A 229 -11.69 8.19 30.52
C GLN A 229 -12.92 7.49 31.09
N PRO A 230 -13.39 7.87 32.28
CA PRO A 230 -14.70 7.42 32.76
C PRO A 230 -15.80 8.05 31.90
N ARG A 231 -16.83 7.27 31.59
CA ARG A 231 -17.94 7.62 30.69
C ARG A 231 -19.24 7.03 31.21
N GLN A 232 -20.25 7.87 31.36
CA GLN A 232 -21.64 7.45 31.50
C GLN A 232 -22.37 7.83 30.21
N TYR A 233 -22.88 6.83 29.48
CA TYR A 233 -23.47 7.07 28.15
C TYR A 233 -24.94 7.46 28.22
N GLY A 234 -25.65 7.11 29.29
CA GLY A 234 -27.07 7.47 29.46
C GLY A 234 -28.02 6.76 28.49
N MET A 235 -27.54 5.78 27.72
CA MET A 235 -28.31 5.08 26.69
C MET A 235 -27.76 3.68 26.42
N LYS A 236 -28.60 2.80 25.85
CA LYS A 236 -28.23 1.42 25.55
C LYS A 236 -27.18 1.27 24.45
N ASN A 237 -27.13 2.21 23.50
CA ASN A 237 -26.17 2.19 22.40
C ASN A 237 -25.42 3.52 22.40
N GLY A 238 -24.13 3.49 22.71
CA GLY A 238 -23.27 4.67 22.83
C GLY A 238 -22.28 4.78 21.69
N ILE A 239 -21.50 5.86 21.70
CA ILE A 239 -20.44 6.10 20.72
C ILE A 239 -19.20 6.55 21.46
N GLU A 240 -18.05 5.98 21.10
CA GLU A 240 -16.74 6.45 21.53
C GLU A 240 -15.99 7.06 20.35
N ALA A 241 -15.95 8.39 20.36
CA ALA A 241 -15.13 9.19 19.47
C ALA A 241 -14.02 9.89 20.28
N SER A 242 -12.77 9.72 19.87
CA SER A 242 -11.64 10.37 20.54
C SER A 242 -10.47 10.60 19.63
N SER A 243 -9.46 11.29 20.16
CA SER A 243 -8.20 11.53 19.48
C SER A 243 -7.01 11.17 20.37
N MET A 244 -5.90 10.81 19.73
CA MET A 244 -4.62 10.54 20.35
C MET A 244 -3.52 11.21 19.51
N ASN A 245 -2.71 12.07 20.13
CA ASN A 245 -1.51 12.57 19.47
C ASN A 245 -0.51 11.41 19.30
N VAL A 246 0.01 11.22 18.10
CA VAL A 246 0.98 10.14 17.81
C VAL A 246 2.35 10.66 17.42
N THR A 247 2.64 11.96 17.52
CA THR A 247 3.89 12.55 17.02
C THR A 247 5.13 12.11 17.80
N ALA A 248 4.95 11.68 19.06
CA ALA A 248 6.01 11.13 19.92
C ALA A 248 6.14 9.60 19.86
N VAL A 249 5.33 8.93 19.03
CA VAL A 249 5.36 7.46 18.90
C VAL A 249 6.34 7.09 17.80
N VAL A 250 7.28 6.19 18.11
CA VAL A 250 8.30 5.77 17.14
C VAL A 250 7.66 5.15 15.88
N PRO A 251 8.30 5.24 14.71
CA PRO A 251 7.74 4.64 13.50
C PRO A 251 7.56 3.13 13.64
N GLY A 252 6.44 2.59 13.14
CA GLY A 252 6.18 1.17 13.20
C GLY A 252 4.73 0.77 12.97
N LYS A 253 4.48 -0.54 12.99
CA LYS A 253 3.15 -1.15 12.97
C LYS A 253 2.66 -1.35 14.40
N TYR A 254 1.45 -0.91 14.69
CA TYR A 254 0.80 -1.01 16.00
C TYR A 254 -0.62 -1.56 15.85
N ALA A 255 -1.21 -1.98 16.97
CA ALA A 255 -2.65 -2.13 17.10
C ALA A 255 -3.20 -0.95 17.93
N PHE A 256 -4.15 -0.20 17.37
CA PHE A 256 -5.02 0.64 18.16
C PHE A 256 -6.09 -0.25 18.80
N ARG A 257 -6.21 -0.18 20.12
CA ARG A 257 -7.12 -0.99 20.92
C ARG A 257 -8.02 -0.09 21.75
N LEU A 258 -9.33 -0.28 21.63
CA LEU A 258 -10.32 0.27 22.54
C LEU A 258 -10.83 -0.84 23.46
N LEU A 259 -10.78 -0.61 24.76
CA LEU A 259 -11.33 -1.46 25.80
C LEU A 259 -12.44 -0.70 26.51
N LEU A 260 -13.57 -1.36 26.74
CA LEU A 260 -14.61 -0.88 27.64
C LEU A 260 -14.54 -1.70 28.94
N LEU A 261 -14.31 -1.03 30.05
CA LEU A 261 -14.15 -1.64 31.37
C LEU A 261 -15.31 -1.25 32.29
N ASP A 262 -15.68 -2.11 33.24
CA ASP A 262 -16.57 -1.74 34.34
C ASP A 262 -15.83 -0.95 35.44
N GLU A 263 -16.57 -0.52 36.48
CA GLU A 263 -16.02 0.23 37.61
C GLU A 263 -14.94 -0.53 38.40
N SER A 264 -14.94 -1.87 38.34
CA SER A 264 -13.90 -2.69 38.96
C SER A 264 -12.63 -2.82 38.10
N GLY A 265 -12.65 -2.28 36.87
CA GLY A 265 -11.57 -2.40 35.89
C GLY A 265 -11.60 -3.70 35.08
N ARG A 266 -12.66 -4.51 35.20
CA ARG A 266 -12.82 -5.73 34.39
C ARG A 266 -13.23 -5.37 32.97
N GLU A 267 -12.60 -6.03 32.00
CA GLU A 267 -12.92 -5.88 30.58
C GLU A 267 -14.30 -6.44 30.25
N LEU A 268 -15.17 -5.60 29.69
CA LEU A 268 -16.51 -5.96 29.22
C LEU A 268 -16.54 -6.18 27.70
N GLY A 269 -15.64 -5.52 26.96
CA GLY A 269 -15.54 -5.66 25.52
C GLY A 269 -14.31 -4.94 24.97
N ARG A 270 -13.88 -5.38 23.77
CA ARG A 270 -12.70 -4.86 23.09
C ARG A 270 -12.88 -4.81 21.59
N SER A 271 -12.25 -3.83 20.96
CA SER A 271 -12.13 -3.73 19.50
C SER A 271 -10.73 -3.23 19.15
N GLU A 272 -10.15 -3.79 18.08
CA GLU A 272 -8.77 -3.50 17.68
C GLU A 272 -8.66 -3.27 16.17
N LYS A 273 -7.75 -2.38 15.78
CA LYS A 273 -7.39 -2.16 14.38
C LYS A 273 -5.89 -1.94 14.23
N THR A 274 -5.30 -2.53 13.20
CA THR A 274 -3.91 -2.26 12.83
C THR A 274 -3.76 -0.81 12.39
N VAL A 275 -2.68 -0.16 12.82
CA VAL A 275 -2.33 1.20 12.44
C VAL A 275 -0.83 1.32 12.22
N PHE A 276 -0.42 2.17 11.29
CA PHE A 276 0.97 2.45 10.99
C PHE A 276 1.31 3.88 11.45
N ILE A 277 2.38 4.01 12.22
CA ILE A 277 2.92 5.30 12.66
C ILE A 277 4.17 5.61 11.86
N TYR A 278 4.25 6.83 11.30
CA TYR A 278 5.37 7.33 10.51
C TYR A 278 5.85 8.69 11.02
N ASN A 279 6.83 8.66 11.92
CA ASN A 279 7.49 9.84 12.50
C ASN A 279 9.00 9.78 12.21
N PRO A 280 9.46 10.14 11.01
CA PRO A 280 10.84 9.92 10.58
C PRO A 280 11.88 10.71 11.38
N HIS A 281 11.45 11.72 12.16
CA HIS A 281 12.30 12.47 13.07
C HIS A 281 12.63 11.70 14.36
N LEU A 282 11.86 10.66 14.68
CA LEU A 282 12.13 9.78 15.81
C LEU A 282 12.92 8.58 15.33
N GLN A 283 14.03 8.32 16.00
CA GLN A 283 14.73 7.05 15.86
C GLN A 283 13.85 5.98 16.49
N ALA A 284 13.45 4.96 15.72
CA ALA A 284 12.99 3.73 16.36
C ALA A 284 14.18 3.22 17.20
N PRO A 285 14.02 2.98 18.52
CA PRO A 285 15.01 2.19 19.22
C PRO A 285 15.19 0.90 18.43
N ALA A 286 16.43 0.43 18.27
CA ALA A 286 16.76 -0.84 17.63
C ALA A 286 16.07 -1.99 18.38
N SER A 287 14.78 -2.14 18.13
CA SER A 287 13.86 -3.04 18.80
C SER A 287 12.77 -3.40 17.78
N GLY A 288 13.24 -3.97 16.66
CA GLY A 288 12.59 -5.19 16.19
C GLY A 288 12.76 -6.29 17.25
N PRO A 289 12.18 -7.49 17.08
CA PRO A 289 12.61 -8.62 17.90
C PRO A 289 14.13 -8.63 17.87
N ALA A 290 14.77 -8.65 19.05
CA ALA A 290 16.22 -8.68 19.16
C ALA A 290 16.72 -9.66 18.10
N ALA A 291 17.64 -9.20 17.24
CA ALA A 291 18.25 -10.06 16.25
C ALA A 291 18.52 -11.41 16.89
N SER A 292 18.05 -12.49 16.26
CA SER A 292 18.27 -13.83 16.80
C SER A 292 19.74 -13.91 17.22
N PRO A 293 20.08 -14.38 18.43
CA PRO A 293 21.48 -14.46 18.88
C PRO A 293 22.38 -15.09 17.81
N PHE A 294 21.81 -16.02 17.03
CA PHE A 294 22.41 -16.61 15.85
C PHE A 294 22.78 -15.62 14.73
N GLN A 295 21.90 -14.69 14.35
CA GLN A 295 22.19 -13.66 13.32
C GLN A 295 23.23 -12.66 13.81
N ALA A 296 23.15 -12.25 15.08
CA ALA A 296 24.17 -11.38 15.68
C ALA A 296 25.55 -12.05 15.71
N THR A 297 25.63 -13.36 15.98
CA THR A 297 26.87 -14.14 15.89
C THR A 297 27.38 -14.29 14.45
N GLN A 298 26.50 -14.50 13.47
CA GLN A 298 26.91 -14.65 12.07
C GLN A 298 27.46 -13.37 11.43
N LEU A 299 27.09 -12.21 11.95
CA LEU A 299 27.57 -10.89 11.52
C LEU A 299 28.69 -10.36 12.43
N ALA A 300 29.04 -11.10 13.49
CA ALA A 300 30.15 -10.77 14.37
C ALA A 300 31.46 -10.90 13.60
N GLY A 301 32.33 -9.88 13.69
CA GLY A 301 33.62 -9.85 13.01
C GLY A 301 33.60 -9.29 11.58
N LEU A 302 32.42 -8.99 11.00
CA LEU A 302 32.35 -8.24 9.74
C LEU A 302 32.68 -6.77 9.98
N SER A 303 33.52 -6.22 9.11
CA SER A 303 33.87 -4.80 9.04
C SER A 303 32.72 -3.95 8.49
N ASP A 304 32.79 -2.63 8.71
CA ASP A 304 31.86 -1.66 8.13
C ASP A 304 31.68 -1.81 6.61
N ALA A 305 32.77 -2.07 5.88
CA ALA A 305 32.76 -2.25 4.44
C ALA A 305 32.02 -3.54 4.02
N GLU A 306 32.21 -4.63 4.76
CA GLU A 306 31.53 -5.90 4.51
C GLU A 306 30.04 -5.83 4.82
N LEU A 307 29.67 -5.19 5.95
CA LEU A 307 28.27 -4.94 6.31
C LEU A 307 27.57 -4.09 5.24
N THR A 308 28.25 -3.04 4.77
CA THR A 308 27.74 -2.16 3.71
C THR A 308 27.59 -2.92 2.40
N LYS A 309 28.58 -3.73 2.01
CA LYS A 309 28.53 -4.54 0.79
C LYS A 309 27.40 -5.57 0.84
N GLU A 310 27.21 -6.23 1.98
CA GLU A 310 26.12 -7.19 2.16
C GLU A 310 24.76 -6.50 2.04
N PHE A 311 24.56 -5.34 2.68
CA PHE A 311 23.31 -4.61 2.57
C PHE A 311 23.00 -4.18 1.12
N GLN A 312 24.02 -3.75 0.37
CA GLN A 312 23.88 -3.44 -1.06
C GLN A 312 23.38 -4.64 -1.88
N GLN A 313 23.86 -5.85 -1.57
CA GLN A 313 23.48 -7.08 -2.29
C GLN A 313 22.06 -7.57 -1.96
N VAL A 314 21.53 -7.20 -0.79
CA VAL A 314 20.16 -7.54 -0.36
C VAL A 314 19.14 -6.42 -0.64
N GLN A 315 19.54 -5.35 -1.31
CA GLN A 315 18.69 -4.18 -1.56
C GLN A 315 17.35 -4.53 -2.24
N TYR A 316 17.30 -5.61 -3.04
CA TYR A 316 16.07 -6.07 -3.69
C TYR A 316 15.04 -6.62 -2.72
N LEU A 317 15.47 -7.03 -1.52
CA LEU A 317 14.63 -7.44 -0.40
C LEU A 317 14.24 -6.27 0.51
N ALA A 318 14.97 -5.15 0.45
CA ALA A 318 14.77 -3.98 1.28
C ALA A 318 13.65 -3.05 0.77
N THR A 319 13.01 -2.34 1.69
CA THR A 319 12.13 -1.22 1.34
C THR A 319 12.94 0.05 1.09
N SER A 320 12.34 1.03 0.42
CA SER A 320 12.97 2.34 0.22
C SER A 320 13.37 3.02 1.53
N ASP A 321 12.62 2.79 2.61
CA ASP A 321 12.87 3.39 3.91
C ASP A 321 14.01 2.68 4.65
N GLU A 322 14.11 1.36 4.53
CA GLU A 322 15.26 0.60 5.04
C GLU A 322 16.55 0.99 4.34
N THR A 323 16.51 1.22 3.02
CA THR A 323 17.68 1.71 2.27
C THR A 323 18.14 3.07 2.79
N LYS A 324 17.20 4.00 3.02
CA LYS A 324 17.52 5.33 3.58
C LYS A 324 18.04 5.22 5.01
N MET A 325 17.44 4.37 5.83
CA MET A 325 17.84 4.17 7.23
C MET A 325 19.25 3.60 7.31
N PHE A 326 19.58 2.55 6.53
CA PHE A 326 20.93 2.00 6.50
C PHE A 326 21.97 3.02 6.04
N ALA A 327 21.63 3.86 5.05
CA ALA A 327 22.52 4.90 4.55
C ALA A 327 22.84 6.00 5.59
N GLN A 328 22.01 6.18 6.61
CA GLN A 328 22.23 7.12 7.70
C GLN A 328 23.09 6.56 8.85
N LEU A 329 23.33 5.24 8.88
CA LEU A 329 24.13 4.60 9.91
C LEU A 329 25.63 4.85 9.67
N THR A 330 26.27 5.48 10.65
CA THR A 330 27.71 5.81 10.59
C THR A 330 28.58 4.89 11.45
N SER A 331 27.99 4.12 12.36
CA SER A 331 28.72 3.19 13.23
C SER A 331 28.62 1.75 12.74
N GLU A 332 29.73 1.01 12.82
CA GLU A 332 29.78 -0.42 12.49
C GLU A 332 28.79 -1.22 13.33
N THR A 333 28.71 -0.93 14.63
CA THR A 333 27.74 -1.56 15.56
C THR A 333 26.30 -1.30 15.11
N GLY A 334 25.96 -0.07 14.72
CA GLY A 334 24.61 0.26 14.25
C GLY A 334 24.26 -0.45 12.94
N LYS A 335 25.19 -0.50 11.97
CA LYS A 335 24.99 -1.26 10.72
C LYS A 335 24.82 -2.75 10.97
N ARG A 336 25.59 -3.33 11.91
CA ARG A 336 25.50 -4.74 12.30
C ARG A 336 24.15 -5.05 12.91
N GLU A 337 23.70 -4.26 13.87
CA GLU A 337 22.38 -4.43 14.51
C GLU A 337 21.24 -4.29 13.51
N PHE A 338 21.31 -3.29 12.63
CA PHE A 338 20.35 -3.13 11.55
C PHE A 338 20.29 -4.38 10.67
N LEU A 339 21.44 -4.85 10.18
CA LEU A 339 21.48 -5.95 9.22
C LEU A 339 21.04 -7.27 9.86
N ALA A 340 21.35 -7.47 11.15
CA ALA A 340 20.89 -8.62 11.92
C ALA A 340 19.37 -8.63 12.11
N ASN A 341 18.77 -7.47 12.39
CA ASN A 341 17.32 -7.31 12.47
C ASN A 341 16.66 -7.49 11.09
N PHE A 342 17.24 -6.92 10.04
CA PHE A 342 16.78 -7.06 8.66
C PHE A 342 16.68 -8.53 8.26
N TRP A 343 17.76 -9.30 8.46
CA TRP A 343 17.77 -10.73 8.15
C TRP A 343 16.79 -11.53 8.98
N SER A 344 16.64 -11.20 10.26
CA SER A 344 15.64 -11.86 11.13
C SER A 344 14.22 -11.69 10.58
N GLN A 345 13.88 -10.51 10.04
CA GLN A 345 12.57 -10.28 9.41
C GLN A 345 12.43 -11.00 8.05
N VAL A 346 13.49 -11.01 7.23
CA VAL A 346 13.50 -11.72 5.93
C VAL A 346 13.33 -13.23 6.12
N GLU A 347 13.98 -13.81 7.14
CA GLU A 347 13.90 -15.24 7.47
C GLU A 347 12.55 -15.67 8.05
N LEU A 348 11.74 -14.72 8.54
CA LEU A 348 10.37 -14.98 8.99
C LEU A 348 9.33 -14.78 7.87
N GLY A 349 9.75 -14.26 6.71
CA GLY A 349 8.87 -13.86 5.61
C GLY A 349 8.27 -12.47 5.82
N ARG A 350 8.20 -11.68 4.75
CA ARG A 350 7.76 -10.26 4.79
C ARG A 350 7.25 -9.78 3.45
N PHE A 351 6.30 -8.83 3.47
CA PHE A 351 5.78 -8.14 2.26
C PHE A 351 5.43 -9.11 1.12
N ASP A 352 4.62 -10.12 1.43
CA ASP A 352 4.15 -11.16 0.51
C ASP A 352 5.27 -12.02 -0.13
N ARG A 353 6.46 -12.03 0.48
CA ARG A 353 7.57 -12.90 0.07
C ARG A 353 7.76 -14.06 1.04
N PRO A 354 8.06 -15.26 0.53
CA PRO A 354 8.35 -16.40 1.39
C PRO A 354 9.63 -16.15 2.20
N PRO A 355 9.78 -16.81 3.37
CA PRO A 355 11.02 -16.84 4.13
C PRO A 355 12.24 -17.19 3.26
N VAL A 356 13.34 -16.44 3.41
CA VAL A 356 14.62 -16.76 2.76
C VAL A 356 15.75 -16.70 3.78
N LYS A 357 16.53 -17.79 3.89
CA LYS A 357 17.69 -17.85 4.79
C LYS A 357 18.84 -16.98 4.28
N ARG A 358 19.52 -16.26 5.18
CA ARG A 358 20.70 -15.43 4.86
C ARG A 358 21.75 -16.20 4.06
N ALA A 359 22.15 -17.38 4.56
CA ALA A 359 23.16 -18.21 3.92
C ALA A 359 22.76 -18.65 2.50
N GLU A 360 21.48 -18.94 2.28
CA GLU A 360 20.96 -19.30 0.97
C GLU A 360 20.99 -18.12 0.01
N TYR A 361 20.55 -16.95 0.46
CA TYR A 361 20.59 -15.74 -0.36
C TYR A 361 22.02 -15.34 -0.73
N LEU A 362 22.97 -15.40 0.22
CA LEU A 362 24.38 -15.12 -0.06
C LEU A 362 25.00 -16.14 -1.02
N ARG A 363 24.56 -17.42 -0.97
CA ARG A 363 24.92 -18.41 -1.99
C ARG A 363 24.41 -17.99 -3.37
N ARG A 364 23.16 -17.50 -3.47
CA ARG A 364 22.62 -16.97 -4.74
C ARG A 364 23.41 -15.75 -5.21
N VAL A 365 23.81 -14.84 -4.32
CA VAL A 365 24.67 -13.69 -4.65
C VAL A 365 26.00 -14.15 -5.26
N ALA A 366 26.66 -15.14 -4.66
CA ALA A 366 27.88 -15.71 -5.23
C ALA A 366 27.64 -16.32 -6.62
N ALA A 367 26.55 -17.09 -6.79
CA ALA A 367 26.20 -17.69 -8.07
C ALA A 367 25.91 -16.65 -9.16
N VAL A 368 25.16 -15.58 -8.87
CA VAL A 368 24.90 -14.53 -9.86
C VAL A 368 26.16 -13.75 -10.21
N ASN A 369 27.05 -13.50 -9.24
CA ASN A 369 28.33 -12.83 -9.51
C ASN A 369 29.26 -13.71 -10.36
N GLN A 370 29.22 -15.01 -10.19
CA GLN A 370 29.98 -15.94 -11.03
C GLN A 370 29.44 -15.98 -12.46
N ASN A 371 28.11 -16.03 -12.62
CA ASN A 371 27.49 -16.32 -13.92
C ASN A 371 27.09 -15.09 -14.74
N PHE A 372 26.84 -13.94 -14.08
CA PHE A 372 26.24 -12.76 -14.72
C PHE A 372 27.08 -11.50 -14.56
N THR A 373 28.33 -11.58 -14.11
CA THR A 373 29.23 -10.43 -14.13
C THR A 373 29.62 -10.10 -15.56
N VAL A 374 29.44 -8.84 -15.95
CA VAL A 374 29.68 -8.36 -17.32
C VAL A 374 30.33 -6.98 -17.26
N LEU A 375 31.42 -6.78 -18.00
CA LEU A 375 32.12 -5.49 -18.12
C LEU A 375 32.41 -4.79 -16.77
N GLY A 376 32.83 -5.56 -15.75
CA GLY A 376 33.14 -5.02 -14.41
C GLY A 376 31.91 -4.71 -13.55
N ARG A 377 30.69 -4.87 -14.07
CA ARG A 377 29.44 -4.83 -13.29
C ARG A 377 29.21 -6.19 -12.65
N GLU A 378 29.30 -6.26 -11.33
CA GLU A 378 28.99 -7.48 -10.57
C GLU A 378 27.60 -8.01 -10.91
N GLY A 379 27.48 -9.34 -11.07
CA GLY A 379 26.28 -9.99 -11.56
C GLY A 379 25.00 -9.69 -10.77
N TRP A 380 25.09 -9.48 -9.45
CA TRP A 380 23.94 -9.08 -8.62
C TRP A 380 23.30 -7.76 -9.07
N ARG A 381 24.05 -6.87 -9.75
CA ARG A 381 23.54 -5.60 -10.28
C ARG A 381 22.88 -5.73 -11.65
N THR A 382 22.92 -6.90 -12.29
CA THR A 382 22.31 -7.12 -13.62
C THR A 382 20.84 -7.53 -13.51
N ASP A 383 20.07 -7.40 -14.58
CA ASP A 383 18.66 -7.79 -14.56
C ASP A 383 18.49 -9.30 -14.34
N ARG A 384 19.32 -10.13 -14.99
CA ARG A 384 19.38 -11.58 -14.73
C ARG A 384 19.71 -11.89 -13.27
N GLY A 385 20.69 -11.18 -12.70
CA GLY A 385 21.04 -11.30 -11.29
C GLY A 385 19.90 -10.91 -10.36
N ARG A 386 19.20 -9.80 -10.63
CA ARG A 386 18.04 -9.36 -9.86
C ARG A 386 16.93 -10.40 -9.86
N ILE A 387 16.55 -10.90 -11.04
CA ILE A 387 15.49 -11.91 -11.18
C ILE A 387 15.87 -13.19 -10.45
N TYR A 388 17.12 -13.67 -10.61
CA TYR A 388 17.61 -14.85 -9.90
C TYR A 388 17.61 -14.66 -8.36
N LEU A 389 17.99 -13.48 -7.86
CA LEU A 389 17.98 -13.20 -6.42
C LEU A 389 16.56 -13.16 -5.84
N LEU A 390 15.61 -12.55 -6.57
CA LEU A 390 14.22 -12.43 -6.14
C LEU A 390 13.43 -13.74 -6.19
N TYR A 391 13.66 -14.55 -7.24
CA TYR A 391 12.81 -15.71 -7.54
C TYR A 391 13.53 -17.06 -7.48
N GLY A 392 14.85 -17.06 -7.32
CA GLY A 392 15.67 -18.27 -7.25
C GLY A 392 16.03 -18.83 -8.62
N ASP A 393 16.39 -20.11 -8.63
CA ASP A 393 16.75 -20.85 -9.83
C ASP A 393 15.54 -20.95 -10.78
N PRO A 394 15.68 -20.59 -12.07
CA PRO A 394 14.64 -20.85 -13.07
C PRO A 394 14.52 -22.37 -13.32
N ASP A 395 13.29 -22.84 -13.52
CA ASP A 395 13.02 -24.24 -13.84
C ASP A 395 13.53 -24.61 -15.25
N GLN A 396 13.51 -23.63 -16.17
CA GLN A 396 14.02 -23.78 -17.53
C GLN A 396 14.65 -22.48 -18.02
N ILE A 397 15.76 -22.61 -18.76
CA ILE A 397 16.39 -21.51 -19.49
C ILE A 397 16.52 -21.92 -20.95
N ASP A 398 15.75 -21.29 -21.82
CA ASP A 398 15.95 -21.37 -23.26
C ASP A 398 16.94 -20.30 -23.69
N ARG A 399 17.96 -20.69 -24.45
CA ARG A 399 19.01 -19.80 -24.93
C ARG A 399 18.96 -19.77 -26.44
N PHE A 400 18.87 -18.57 -26.98
CA PHE A 400 18.86 -18.33 -28.41
C PHE A 400 20.15 -17.56 -28.74
N PRO A 401 21.19 -18.24 -29.25
CA PRO A 401 22.37 -17.55 -29.75
C PRO A 401 21.94 -16.62 -30.89
N GLY A 402 22.58 -15.46 -31.02
CA GLY A 402 22.22 -14.51 -32.08
C GLY A 402 22.36 -15.14 -33.47
N GLU A 403 21.38 -14.90 -34.34
CA GLU A 403 21.37 -15.31 -35.74
C GLU A 403 21.48 -14.06 -36.64
N THR A 404 21.61 -14.25 -37.96
CA THR A 404 21.82 -13.15 -38.93
C THR A 404 20.77 -12.04 -38.84
N GLU A 405 19.56 -12.34 -38.35
CA GLU A 405 18.45 -11.38 -38.21
C GLU A 405 17.92 -11.22 -36.77
N SER A 406 18.61 -11.76 -35.76
CA SER A 406 18.14 -11.63 -34.37
C SER A 406 19.26 -11.53 -33.33
N LYS A 407 19.15 -10.54 -32.44
CA LYS A 407 20.03 -10.39 -31.27
C LYS A 407 19.94 -11.58 -30.31
N PRO A 408 21.04 -11.95 -29.61
CA PRO A 408 21.00 -13.02 -28.62
C PRO A 408 20.00 -12.74 -27.49
N TYR A 409 19.21 -13.75 -27.11
CA TYR A 409 18.24 -13.61 -26.02
C TYR A 409 18.07 -14.91 -25.21
N GLN A 410 17.48 -14.78 -24.03
CA GLN A 410 17.16 -15.88 -23.13
C GLN A 410 15.74 -15.76 -22.62
N ILE A 411 15.06 -16.90 -22.48
CA ILE A 411 13.77 -16.98 -21.80
C ILE A 411 13.93 -17.87 -20.59
N TRP A 412 13.69 -17.31 -19.40
CA TRP A 412 13.70 -18.03 -18.14
C TRP A 412 12.27 -18.32 -17.72
N ARG A 413 11.96 -19.56 -17.36
CA ARG A 413 10.62 -19.96 -16.91
C ARG A 413 10.62 -20.47 -15.48
N TYR A 414 9.57 -20.09 -14.76
CA TYR A 414 9.29 -20.52 -13.39
C TYR A 414 7.87 -21.07 -13.36
N PHE A 415 7.72 -22.39 -13.28
CA PHE A 415 6.42 -23.09 -13.33
C PHE A 415 5.67 -23.01 -12.01
N SER A 416 6.40 -22.87 -10.90
CA SER A 416 5.85 -22.81 -9.54
C SER A 416 5.31 -21.44 -9.14
N ILE A 417 5.65 -20.38 -9.88
CA ILE A 417 5.27 -18.99 -9.57
C ILE A 417 4.05 -18.61 -10.40
N GLU A 418 2.97 -18.12 -9.75
CA GLU A 418 1.75 -17.59 -10.42
C GLU A 418 1.14 -18.53 -11.49
N ARG A 419 1.30 -19.85 -11.33
CA ARG A 419 0.89 -20.90 -12.30
C ARG A 419 1.71 -20.91 -13.61
N GLY A 420 2.92 -20.38 -13.57
CA GLY A 420 3.84 -20.30 -14.70
C GLY A 420 4.09 -18.86 -15.10
N VAL A 421 5.32 -18.40 -14.95
CA VAL A 421 5.78 -17.09 -15.45
C VAL A 421 7.05 -17.25 -16.27
N GLU A 422 7.27 -16.28 -17.14
CA GLU A 422 8.49 -16.17 -17.93
C GLU A 422 9.11 -14.78 -17.83
N PHE A 423 10.42 -14.74 -18.04
CA PHE A 423 11.25 -13.54 -18.11
C PHE A 423 12.10 -13.62 -19.36
N VAL A 424 11.99 -12.59 -20.21
CA VAL A 424 12.72 -12.51 -21.47
C VAL A 424 13.83 -11.48 -21.34
N PHE A 425 15.05 -11.90 -21.62
CA PHE A 425 16.23 -11.05 -21.57
C PHE A 425 16.93 -10.98 -22.92
N ILE A 426 17.36 -9.80 -23.34
CA ILE A 426 18.05 -9.59 -24.63
C ILE A 426 19.38 -8.89 -24.40
N ASP A 427 20.44 -9.37 -25.05
CA ASP A 427 21.67 -8.60 -25.25
C ASP A 427 21.44 -7.58 -26.37
N ARG A 428 21.01 -6.38 -25.98
CA ARG A 428 20.58 -5.35 -26.94
C ARG A 428 21.74 -4.70 -27.69
N TRP A 429 22.94 -4.74 -27.09
CA TRP A 429 24.10 -3.95 -27.50
C TRP A 429 25.30 -4.81 -27.90
N GLY A 430 25.19 -6.14 -27.82
CA GLY A 430 26.30 -7.07 -28.08
C GLY A 430 27.37 -7.03 -26.99
N ASP A 431 27.02 -6.53 -25.79
CA ASP A 431 27.94 -6.35 -24.67
C ASP A 431 27.89 -7.52 -23.68
N SER A 432 27.17 -8.58 -24.04
CA SER A 432 26.87 -9.75 -23.20
C SER A 432 26.06 -9.43 -21.94
N ASN A 433 25.54 -8.21 -21.81
CA ASN A 433 24.64 -7.82 -20.73
C ASN A 433 23.19 -8.01 -21.20
N PHE A 434 22.51 -9.00 -20.63
CA PHE A 434 21.14 -9.34 -21.00
C PHE A 434 20.16 -8.56 -20.13
N TYR A 435 19.42 -7.65 -20.76
CA TYR A 435 18.46 -6.76 -20.10
C TYR A 435 17.05 -7.36 -20.15
N LEU A 436 16.29 -7.23 -19.06
CA LEU A 436 14.91 -7.67 -19.02
C LEU A 436 14.08 -6.81 -19.97
N VAL A 437 13.38 -7.45 -20.91
CA VAL A 437 12.54 -6.75 -21.90
C VAL A 437 11.06 -7.08 -21.76
N HIS A 438 10.73 -8.23 -21.18
CA HIS A 438 9.36 -8.68 -20.95
C HIS A 438 9.30 -9.68 -19.80
N SER A 439 8.19 -9.68 -19.06
CA SER A 439 7.82 -10.70 -18.11
C SER A 439 6.30 -10.84 -18.03
N THR A 440 5.84 -12.06 -17.76
CA THR A 440 4.44 -12.35 -17.43
C THR A 440 4.17 -12.33 -15.92
N LYS A 441 5.20 -12.12 -15.08
CA LYS A 441 5.07 -12.00 -13.62
C LYS A 441 4.41 -10.68 -13.27
N ARG A 442 3.36 -10.72 -12.44
CA ARG A 442 2.70 -9.50 -11.95
C ARG A 442 3.68 -8.61 -11.18
N GLY A 443 3.66 -7.31 -11.47
CA GLY A 443 4.52 -6.31 -10.84
C GLY A 443 5.91 -6.17 -11.48
N GLU A 444 6.22 -6.95 -12.51
CA GLU A 444 7.44 -6.84 -13.31
C GLU A 444 7.19 -6.15 -14.66
N LEU A 445 8.28 -5.83 -15.39
CA LEU A 445 8.19 -5.18 -16.70
C LEU A 445 7.40 -6.06 -17.69
N GLN A 446 6.24 -5.59 -18.14
CA GLN A 446 5.44 -6.26 -19.16
C GLN A 446 5.43 -5.45 -20.47
N ASP A 447 5.94 -6.06 -21.54
CA ASP A 447 5.93 -5.50 -22.89
C ASP A 447 5.61 -6.60 -23.90
N ASP A 448 4.35 -6.74 -24.31
CA ASP A 448 3.91 -7.85 -25.17
C ASP A 448 4.47 -7.77 -26.59
N ALA A 449 5.05 -6.62 -26.98
CA ALA A 449 5.66 -6.39 -28.29
C ALA A 449 7.20 -6.41 -28.22
N TRP A 450 7.78 -7.12 -27.24
CA TRP A 450 9.22 -7.14 -26.98
C TRP A 450 10.05 -7.70 -28.14
N GLN A 451 9.48 -8.50 -29.04
CA GLN A 451 10.19 -9.09 -30.17
C GLN A 451 10.75 -8.03 -31.12
N ARG A 452 10.22 -6.80 -31.09
CA ARG A 452 10.80 -5.65 -31.82
C ARG A 452 12.25 -5.35 -31.44
N PHE A 453 12.69 -5.78 -30.26
CA PHE A 453 14.07 -5.60 -29.79
C PHE A 453 15.04 -6.64 -30.34
N LEU A 454 14.58 -7.64 -31.09
CA LEU A 454 15.43 -8.65 -31.72
C LEU A 454 16.11 -8.13 -32.99
N GLN A 455 15.53 -7.12 -33.65
CA GLN A 455 16.05 -6.53 -34.89
C GLN A 455 17.22 -5.56 -34.65
#